data_AF-A0A821P510-F1
#
_entry.id   AF-A0A821P510-F1
#
_cell.length_a   1.000
_cell.length_b   1.000
_cell.length_c   1.000
_cell.angle_alpha   90.00
_cell.angle_beta   90.00
_cell.angle_gamma   90.00
#
_symmetry.space_group_name_H-M   'P 1'
#
loop_
_entity.id
_entity.type
_entity.pdbx_description
1 polymer ?
#
loop_
_entity_poly.entity_id
_entity_poly.type
_entity_poly.pdbx_seq_one_letter_code
_entity_poly.pdbx_strand_id
1 'polypeptide(L)'
;MNNCCTITRYYGSNEKDLEQLWRFIEQAQTYSNRILIGINIEKDLTDCITKYSQQKKLSNIPVDFIPIRPWIGISTPLNILLSHLSLNETSVLIQSVETQCTSYHINRLQSYLKEDNILCVGAALDGHQIFDDQSNKRYLPLQGDTTPWNTCNLWNLEKLRRTGFPICSDYVNPPGMEGGAVIALQQKLF
;
A
#
# COMPACT_ATOMS: atom_id res chain seq x y z
N MET A 1 9.22 3.15 -17.65
CA MET A 1 9.22 1.91 -16.86
C MET A 1 8.94 2.32 -15.43
N ASN A 2 7.97 1.68 -14.79
CA ASN A 2 7.52 2.07 -13.46
C ASN A 2 8.47 1.47 -12.42
N ASN A 3 9.03 2.32 -11.57
CA ASN A 3 10.15 1.99 -10.68
C ASN A 3 9.72 1.84 -9.21
N CYS A 4 8.44 1.64 -8.91
CA CYS A 4 7.99 1.48 -7.51
C CYS A 4 7.73 0.01 -7.19
N CYS A 5 8.17 -0.40 -6.00
CA CYS A 5 7.76 -1.65 -5.40
C CYS A 5 6.32 -1.51 -4.92
N THR A 6 5.51 -2.55 -5.16
CA THR A 6 4.15 -2.63 -4.63
C THR A 6 4.14 -3.57 -3.44
N ILE A 7 3.51 -3.15 -2.34
CA ILE A 7 3.36 -3.96 -1.15
C ILE A 7 1.89 -4.16 -0.81
N THR A 8 1.55 -5.37 -0.37
CA THR A 8 0.23 -5.69 0.16
C THR A 8 0.32 -6.64 1.34
N ARG A 9 -0.80 -6.82 2.01
CA ARG A 9 -0.98 -7.70 3.17
C ARG A 9 -2.10 -8.66 2.84
N TYR A 10 -1.94 -9.93 3.17
CA TYR A 10 -2.89 -10.95 2.79
C TYR A 10 -3.02 -12.06 3.83
N TYR A 11 -4.27 -12.51 3.98
CA TYR A 11 -4.62 -13.84 4.44
C TYR A 11 -5.99 -14.18 3.87
N GLY A 12 -6.17 -15.41 3.42
CA GLY A 12 -7.44 -15.90 2.90
C GLY A 12 -7.95 -17.09 3.68
N SER A 13 -9.23 -17.37 3.50
CA SER A 13 -9.94 -18.52 4.10
C SER A 13 -10.43 -19.51 3.05
N ASN A 14 -10.56 -19.08 1.80
CA ASN A 14 -11.21 -19.84 0.74
C ASN A 14 -10.59 -19.53 -0.65
N GLU A 15 -11.02 -20.28 -1.67
CA GLU A 15 -10.47 -20.14 -3.02
C GLU A 15 -10.79 -18.78 -3.68
N LYS A 16 -11.89 -18.11 -3.31
CA LYS A 16 -12.20 -16.78 -3.84
C LYS A 16 -11.21 -15.72 -3.36
N ASP A 17 -10.79 -15.81 -2.09
CA ASP A 17 -9.77 -14.93 -1.53
C ASP A 17 -8.43 -15.13 -2.28
N LEU A 18 -8.14 -16.39 -2.61
CA LEU A 18 -6.95 -16.75 -3.38
C LEU A 18 -7.01 -16.26 -4.83
N GLU A 19 -8.16 -16.41 -5.50
CA GLU A 19 -8.39 -15.83 -6.84
C GLU A 19 -8.21 -14.31 -6.83
N GLN A 20 -8.64 -13.64 -5.77
CA GLN A 20 -8.45 -12.20 -5.61
C GLN A 20 -6.96 -11.85 -5.50
N LEU A 21 -6.18 -12.61 -4.73
CA LEU A 21 -4.73 -12.45 -4.66
C LEU A 21 -4.06 -12.63 -6.04
N TRP A 22 -4.49 -13.62 -6.83
CA TRP A 22 -3.96 -13.84 -8.18
C TRP A 22 -4.24 -12.66 -9.10
N ARG A 23 -5.49 -12.17 -9.10
CA ARG A 23 -5.86 -10.98 -9.88
C ARG A 23 -5.05 -9.75 -9.48
N PHE A 24 -4.82 -9.58 -8.17
CA PHE A 24 -3.95 -8.52 -7.66
C PHE A 24 -2.52 -8.65 -8.19
N ILE A 25 -1.91 -9.85 -8.11
CA ILE A 25 -0.54 -10.09 -8.58
C ILE A 25 -0.42 -9.82 -10.08
N GLU A 26 -1.32 -10.38 -10.90
CA GLU A 26 -1.32 -10.18 -12.35
C GLU A 26 -1.40 -8.70 -12.71
N GLN A 27 -2.30 -7.97 -12.04
CA GLN A 27 -2.43 -6.54 -12.23
C GLN A 27 -1.16 -5.78 -11.79
N ALA A 28 -0.63 -6.09 -10.60
CA ALA A 28 0.56 -5.42 -10.05
C ALA A 28 1.82 -5.64 -10.90
N GLN A 29 1.93 -6.77 -11.58
CA GLN A 29 3.03 -7.05 -12.50
C GLN A 29 3.06 -6.08 -13.70
N THR A 30 1.97 -5.37 -14.00
CA THR A 30 1.91 -4.41 -15.12
C THR A 30 2.49 -3.03 -14.79
N TYR A 31 2.72 -2.73 -13.51
CA TYR A 31 3.21 -1.40 -13.07
C TYR A 31 4.23 -1.43 -11.93
N SER A 32 4.59 -2.61 -11.43
CA SER A 32 5.57 -2.74 -10.34
C SER A 32 6.89 -3.26 -10.88
N ASN A 33 8.00 -2.84 -10.27
CA ASN A 33 9.31 -3.48 -10.50
C ASN A 33 9.52 -4.72 -9.61
N ARG A 34 8.77 -4.81 -8.50
CA ARG A 34 8.76 -5.90 -7.52
C ARG A 34 7.45 -5.85 -6.72
N ILE A 35 7.00 -6.99 -6.24
CA ILE A 35 5.81 -7.12 -5.40
C ILE A 35 6.21 -7.82 -4.09
N LEU A 36 5.85 -7.23 -2.94
CA LEU A 36 5.98 -7.85 -1.63
C LEU A 36 4.61 -8.13 -1.03
N ILE A 37 4.40 -9.34 -0.53
CA ILE A 37 3.11 -9.77 0.03
C ILE A 37 3.35 -10.30 1.44
N GLY A 38 2.89 -9.54 2.44
CA GLY A 38 2.98 -9.94 3.84
C GLY A 38 1.86 -10.93 4.17
N ILE A 39 2.22 -12.15 4.55
CA ILE A 39 1.28 -13.25 4.79
C ILE A 39 1.09 -13.47 6.28
N ASN A 40 -0.17 -13.42 6.74
CA ASN A 40 -0.51 -13.85 8.09
C ASN A 40 -0.52 -15.39 8.14
N ILE A 41 0.63 -16.00 8.42
CA ILE A 41 0.76 -17.46 8.44
C ILE A 41 -0.07 -18.15 9.53
N GLU A 42 -0.53 -17.41 10.54
CA GLU A 42 -1.40 -17.96 11.59
C GLU A 42 -2.87 -17.99 11.17
N LYS A 43 -3.27 -17.18 10.17
CA LYS A 43 -4.67 -17.05 9.72
C LYS A 43 -4.91 -17.49 8.28
N ASP A 44 -3.89 -17.53 7.44
CA ASP A 44 -4.04 -17.95 6.05
C ASP A 44 -4.33 -19.46 5.97
N LEU A 45 -5.44 -19.80 5.32
CA LEU A 45 -5.88 -21.17 5.07
C LEU A 45 -5.80 -21.55 3.58
N THR A 46 -5.28 -20.64 2.74
CA THR A 46 -5.29 -20.83 1.28
C THR A 46 -4.07 -21.57 0.74
N ASP A 47 -3.02 -21.72 1.57
CA ASP A 47 -1.71 -22.26 1.17
C ASP A 47 -1.12 -21.48 -0.03
N CYS A 48 -1.33 -20.16 -0.02
CA CYS A 48 -1.02 -19.29 -1.16
C CYS A 48 0.45 -19.35 -1.59
N ILE A 49 1.38 -19.46 -0.62
CA ILE A 49 2.83 -19.52 -0.90
C ILE A 49 3.16 -20.77 -1.70
N THR A 50 2.71 -21.94 -1.24
CA THR A 50 2.95 -23.22 -1.89
C THR A 50 2.31 -23.24 -3.27
N LYS A 51 1.03 -22.84 -3.37
CA LYS A 51 0.31 -22.78 -4.65
C LYS A 51 1.00 -21.85 -5.65
N TYR A 52 1.47 -20.68 -5.22
CA TYR A 52 2.21 -19.76 -6.10
C TYR A 52 3.52 -20.38 -6.60
N SER A 53 4.26 -21.08 -5.73
CA SER A 53 5.54 -21.70 -6.08
C SER A 53 5.42 -22.78 -7.16
N GLN A 54 4.24 -23.41 -7.26
CA GLN A 54 3.93 -24.44 -8.26
C GLN A 54 3.39 -23.86 -9.57
N GLN A 55 2.97 -22.60 -9.59
CA GLN A 55 2.46 -21.95 -10.78
C GLN A 55 3.58 -21.60 -11.78
N LYS A 56 3.24 -21.68 -13.07
CA LYS A 56 4.13 -21.20 -14.13
C LYS A 56 4.19 -19.68 -14.07
N LYS A 57 5.39 -19.13 -13.84
CA LYS A 57 5.61 -17.67 -13.84
C LYS A 57 5.27 -17.08 -15.20
N LEU A 58 4.30 -16.17 -15.23
CA LEU A 58 3.87 -15.45 -16.44
C LEU A 58 4.68 -14.16 -16.67
N SER A 59 5.36 -13.67 -15.64
CA SER A 59 6.13 -12.42 -15.65
C SER A 59 7.48 -12.59 -14.97
N ASN A 60 8.46 -11.79 -15.38
CA ASN A 60 9.78 -11.70 -14.77
C ASN A 60 9.81 -10.76 -13.55
N ILE A 61 8.71 -10.06 -13.25
CA ILE A 61 8.62 -9.21 -12.07
C ILE A 61 8.63 -10.09 -10.81
N PRO A 62 9.59 -9.91 -9.89
CA PRO A 62 9.68 -10.72 -8.69
C PRO A 62 8.49 -10.48 -7.75
N VAL A 63 7.97 -11.58 -7.21
CA VAL A 63 6.91 -11.59 -6.19
C VAL A 63 7.44 -12.35 -4.98
N ASP A 64 7.60 -11.65 -3.87
CA ASP A 64 8.12 -12.23 -2.63
C ASP A 64 7.00 -12.30 -1.59
N PHE A 65 6.81 -13.50 -1.05
CA PHE A 65 5.89 -13.75 0.05
C PHE A 65 6.70 -13.67 1.35
N ILE A 66 6.29 -12.78 2.25
CA ILE A 66 6.95 -12.56 3.53
C ILE A 66 6.05 -13.14 4.63
N PRO A 67 6.42 -14.29 5.23
CA PRO A 67 5.71 -14.84 6.38
C PRO A 67 5.80 -13.88 7.57
N ILE A 68 4.66 -13.53 8.17
CA ILE A 68 4.62 -12.56 9.29
C ILE A 68 4.02 -13.22 10.53
N ARG A 69 4.79 -13.19 11.62
CA ARG A 69 4.38 -13.60 12.97
C ARG A 69 5.17 -12.81 14.04
N PRO A 70 4.51 -12.27 15.09
CA PRO A 70 3.06 -12.21 15.26
C PRO A 70 2.41 -11.19 14.31
N TRP A 71 1.15 -11.42 13.93
CA TRP A 71 0.37 -10.43 13.19
C TRP A 71 -0.41 -9.54 14.15
N ILE A 72 0.13 -8.36 14.46
CA ILE A 72 -0.49 -7.39 15.36
C ILE A 72 -1.02 -6.21 14.54
N GLY A 73 -2.34 -6.02 14.58
CA GLY A 73 -3.00 -4.91 13.92
C GLY A 73 -2.71 -4.81 12.42
N ILE A 74 -2.57 -3.58 11.94
CA ILE A 74 -2.30 -3.24 10.54
C ILE A 74 -0.87 -2.69 10.38
N SER A 75 -0.37 -1.97 11.37
CA SER A 75 0.91 -1.27 11.33
C SER A 75 2.10 -2.23 11.35
N THR A 76 2.03 -3.32 12.14
CA THR A 76 3.11 -4.32 12.23
C THR A 76 3.46 -4.94 10.88
N PRO A 77 2.50 -5.54 10.13
CA PRO A 77 2.83 -6.12 8.82
C PRO A 77 3.29 -5.08 7.80
N LEU A 78 2.75 -3.85 7.85
CA LEU A 78 3.24 -2.75 6.99
C LEU A 78 4.71 -2.41 7.29
N ASN A 79 5.08 -2.23 8.56
CA ASN A 79 6.45 -1.92 8.94
C ASN A 79 7.42 -3.05 8.60
N ILE A 80 7.00 -4.31 8.75
CA ILE A 80 7.81 -5.45 8.31
C ILE A 80 8.06 -5.34 6.79
N LEU A 81 7.01 -5.14 5.98
CA LEU A 81 7.17 -4.99 4.53
C LEU A 81 8.05 -3.79 4.15
N LEU A 82 7.92 -2.66 4.85
CA LEU A 82 8.81 -1.51 4.66
C LEU A 82 10.28 -1.85 4.94
N SER A 83 10.58 -2.72 5.91
CA SER A 83 11.95 -3.15 6.20
C SER A 83 12.58 -4.01 5.09
N HIS A 84 11.78 -4.60 4.21
CA HIS A 84 12.24 -5.39 3.05
C HIS A 84 12.50 -4.55 1.79
N LEU A 85 12.20 -3.24 1.84
CA LEU A 85 12.43 -2.29 0.76
C LEU A 85 13.91 -1.86 0.73
N SER A 86 14.46 -1.77 -0.47
CA SER A 86 15.84 -1.34 -0.70
C SER A 86 16.03 0.14 -0.40
N LEU A 87 17.20 0.53 0.10
CA LEU A 87 17.54 1.95 0.31
C LEU A 87 17.49 2.77 -0.98
N ASN A 88 17.66 2.14 -2.14
CA ASN A 88 17.59 2.81 -3.44
C ASN A 88 16.16 3.04 -3.94
N GLU A 89 15.15 2.45 -3.28
CA GLU A 89 13.75 2.71 -3.61
C GLU A 89 13.33 4.07 -3.03
N THR A 90 12.82 4.93 -3.91
CA THR A 90 12.39 6.29 -3.57
C THR A 90 10.90 6.36 -3.23
N SER A 91 10.12 5.37 -3.68
CA SER A 91 8.69 5.31 -3.43
C SER A 91 8.19 3.87 -3.30
N VAL A 92 7.07 3.71 -2.61
CA VAL A 92 6.37 2.43 -2.47
C VAL A 92 4.88 2.62 -2.73
N LEU A 93 4.29 1.72 -3.51
CA LEU A 93 2.84 1.63 -3.65
C LEU A 93 2.30 0.68 -2.58
N ILE A 94 1.44 1.18 -1.71
CA ILE A 94 0.69 0.36 -0.76
C ILE A 94 -0.69 0.16 -1.34
N GLN A 95 -1.02 -1.09 -1.67
CA GLN A 95 -2.27 -1.43 -2.33
C GLN A 95 -2.94 -2.63 -1.67
N SER A 96 -4.25 -2.58 -1.46
CA SER A 96 -5.00 -3.76 -1.00
C SER A 96 -5.44 -4.65 -2.15
N VAL A 97 -5.60 -5.94 -1.86
CA VAL A 97 -5.93 -6.97 -2.85
C VAL A 97 -7.32 -6.77 -3.50
N GLU A 98 -8.21 -6.02 -2.85
CA GLU A 98 -9.53 -5.66 -3.37
C GLU A 98 -9.49 -4.48 -4.34
N THR A 99 -8.43 -3.66 -4.31
CA THR A 99 -8.35 -2.45 -5.14
C THR A 99 -7.84 -2.77 -6.54
N GLN A 100 -8.61 -2.35 -7.55
CA GLN A 100 -8.23 -2.51 -8.95
C GLN A 100 -7.62 -1.22 -9.50
N CYS A 101 -6.43 -1.31 -10.09
CA CYS A 101 -5.79 -0.20 -10.77
C CYS A 101 -5.07 -0.63 -12.06
N THR A 102 -4.78 0.35 -12.92
CA THR A 102 -4.03 0.13 -14.17
C THR A 102 -2.70 0.87 -14.09
N SER A 103 -1.77 0.56 -15.00
CA SER A 103 -0.52 1.34 -15.12
C SER A 103 -0.80 2.83 -15.35
N TYR A 104 -1.91 3.17 -16.01
CA TYR A 104 -2.35 4.56 -16.16
C TYR A 104 -2.67 5.23 -14.82
N HIS A 105 -3.40 4.56 -13.92
CA HIS A 105 -3.69 5.09 -12.59
C HIS A 105 -2.41 5.30 -11.77
N ILE A 106 -1.48 4.33 -11.79
CA ILE A 106 -0.23 4.43 -11.04
C ILE A 106 0.68 5.52 -11.61
N ASN A 107 0.77 5.65 -12.93
CA ASN A 107 1.51 6.75 -13.58
C ASN A 107 0.94 8.12 -13.19
N ARG A 108 -0.38 8.22 -13.04
CA ARG A 108 -1.04 9.44 -12.60
C ARG A 108 -0.70 9.76 -11.15
N LEU A 109 -0.74 8.79 -10.23
CA LEU A 109 -0.29 8.99 -8.84
C LEU A 109 1.18 9.42 -8.77
N GLN A 110 2.06 8.77 -9.54
CA GLN A 110 3.47 9.13 -9.64
C GLN A 110 3.70 10.56 -10.13
N SER A 111 2.82 11.07 -11.00
CA SER A 111 2.92 12.45 -11.49
C SER A 111 2.75 13.50 -10.39
N TYR A 112 1.99 13.18 -9.33
CA TYR A 112 1.76 14.06 -8.18
C TYR A 112 2.83 13.92 -7.08
N LEU A 113 3.54 12.79 -7.00
CA LEU A 113 4.58 12.56 -5.98
C LEU A 113 5.90 13.30 -6.27
N LYS A 114 5.96 14.09 -7.35
CA LYS A 114 7.20 14.75 -7.82
C LYS A 114 7.61 15.96 -6.99
N GLU A 115 6.73 16.53 -6.19
CA GLU A 115 7.06 17.71 -5.37
C GLU A 115 7.75 17.28 -4.05
N ASP A 116 8.86 17.94 -3.71
CA ASP A 116 9.70 17.61 -2.53
C ASP A 116 8.96 17.71 -1.19
N ASN A 117 7.78 18.32 -1.15
CA ASN A 117 6.93 18.46 0.04
C ASN A 117 5.85 17.36 0.17
N ILE A 118 5.68 16.48 -0.82
CA ILE A 118 4.62 15.44 -0.77
C ILE A 118 5.07 14.19 -0.01
N LEU A 119 4.30 13.80 1.00
CA LEU A 119 4.53 12.57 1.78
C LEU A 119 3.93 11.34 1.09
N CYS A 120 2.69 11.46 0.62
CA CYS A 120 2.00 10.41 -0.10
C CYS A 120 0.96 11.01 -1.06
N VAL A 121 0.56 10.21 -2.04
CA VAL A 121 -0.51 10.51 -2.99
C VAL A 121 -1.46 9.32 -3.01
N GLY A 122 -2.74 9.59 -2.85
CA GLY A 122 -3.79 8.58 -2.90
C GLY A 122 -4.82 8.83 -3.98
N ALA A 123 -5.46 7.77 -4.43
CA ALA A 123 -6.66 7.90 -5.26
C ALA A 123 -7.84 8.33 -4.37
N ALA A 124 -8.63 9.32 -4.80
CA ALA A 124 -9.90 9.63 -4.17
C ALA A 124 -10.91 8.51 -4.49
N LEU A 125 -10.99 7.51 -3.60
CA LEU A 125 -11.99 6.44 -3.68
C LEU A 125 -13.33 6.90 -3.07
N ASP A 126 -14.39 6.13 -3.29
CA ASP A 126 -15.71 6.39 -2.70
C ASP A 126 -15.59 6.72 -1.19
N GLY A 127 -16.26 7.79 -0.77
CA GLY A 127 -16.18 8.32 0.60
C GLY A 127 -15.14 9.42 0.81
N HIS A 128 -14.25 9.67 -0.16
CA HIS A 128 -13.43 10.89 -0.15
C HIS A 128 -14.20 12.08 -0.70
N GLN A 129 -13.85 13.28 -0.23
CA GLN A 129 -14.35 14.51 -0.81
C GLN A 129 -13.93 14.59 -2.29
N ILE A 130 -14.84 14.99 -3.18
CA ILE A 130 -14.47 15.28 -4.57
C ILE A 130 -13.64 16.57 -4.59
N PHE A 131 -12.39 16.46 -5.02
CA PHE A 131 -11.51 17.61 -5.23
C PHE A 131 -11.72 18.13 -6.65
N ASP A 132 -12.34 19.29 -6.78
CA ASP A 132 -12.48 19.98 -8.07
C ASP A 132 -11.21 20.79 -8.36
N ASP A 133 -10.54 20.48 -9.47
CA ASP A 133 -9.35 21.18 -9.99
C ASP A 133 -9.62 22.69 -10.23
N GLN A 134 -10.89 23.10 -10.37
CA GLN A 134 -11.28 24.51 -10.54
C GLN A 134 -11.40 25.27 -9.21
N SER A 135 -11.53 24.56 -8.10
CA SER A 135 -11.55 25.20 -6.78
C SER A 135 -10.10 25.43 -6.34
N ASN A 136 -9.73 26.68 -6.04
CA ASN A 136 -8.41 27.07 -5.52
C ASN A 136 -8.05 26.43 -4.15
N LYS A 137 -8.71 25.35 -3.73
CA LYS A 137 -8.47 24.64 -2.47
C LYS A 137 -7.31 23.65 -2.63
N ARG A 138 -6.12 24.18 -2.92
CA ARG A 138 -4.86 23.40 -2.99
C ARG A 138 -4.46 22.82 -1.62
N TYR A 139 -5.01 23.35 -0.54
CA TYR A 139 -4.76 22.94 0.83
C TYR A 139 -6.07 22.80 1.58
N LEU A 140 -6.28 21.63 2.18
CA LEU A 140 -7.43 21.32 3.02
C LEU A 140 -6.94 20.79 4.36
N PRO A 141 -7.64 21.09 5.46
CA PRO A 141 -7.40 20.41 6.73
C PRO A 141 -7.56 18.90 6.56
N LEU A 142 -6.69 18.11 7.19
CA LEU A 142 -6.84 16.67 7.23
C LEU A 142 -8.05 16.31 8.10
N GLN A 143 -9.00 15.66 7.45
CA GLN A 143 -10.22 15.10 8.01
C GLN A 143 -10.35 13.66 7.52
N GLY A 144 -11.39 12.96 7.98
CA GLY A 144 -11.68 11.61 7.50
C GLY A 144 -11.75 11.58 5.98
N ASP A 145 -12.55 12.41 5.33
CA ASP A 145 -12.78 12.40 3.88
C ASP A 145 -11.72 13.14 3.04
N THR A 146 -10.78 13.85 3.65
CA THR A 146 -9.70 14.57 2.94
C THR A 146 -8.32 13.95 3.10
N THR A 147 -8.19 12.94 3.98
CA THR A 147 -6.93 12.21 4.19
C THR A 147 -6.85 11.05 3.20
N PRO A 148 -5.69 10.79 2.57
CA PRO A 148 -5.50 9.61 1.74
C PRO A 148 -5.30 8.37 2.63
N TRP A 149 -6.32 7.92 3.36
CA TRP A 149 -6.29 6.67 4.13
C TRP A 149 -6.61 5.44 3.28
N ASN A 150 -6.88 5.64 2.00
CA ASN A 150 -7.30 4.56 1.11
C ASN A 150 -6.24 3.45 0.96
N THR A 151 -6.70 2.36 0.39
CA THR A 151 -5.94 1.14 0.13
C THR A 151 -5.20 1.16 -1.21
N CYS A 152 -4.84 2.32 -1.77
CA CYS A 152 -4.10 2.48 -3.02
C CYS A 152 -3.34 3.82 -3.02
N ASN A 153 -2.23 3.83 -2.29
CA ASN A 153 -1.46 5.03 -2.00
C ASN A 153 0.01 4.85 -2.39
N LEU A 154 0.56 5.85 -3.07
CA LEU A 154 1.99 5.94 -3.35
C LEU A 154 2.67 6.83 -2.30
N TRP A 155 3.66 6.28 -1.60
CA TRP A 155 4.38 6.97 -0.53
C TRP A 155 5.80 7.34 -0.94
N ASN A 156 6.25 8.51 -0.51
CA ASN A 156 7.66 8.89 -0.55
C ASN A 156 8.41 8.13 0.54
N LEU A 157 9.33 7.24 0.15
CA LEU A 157 10.02 6.36 1.10
C LEU A 157 11.03 7.09 1.99
N GLU A 158 11.68 8.13 1.47
CA GLU A 158 12.62 8.93 2.26
C GLU A 158 11.93 9.53 3.49
N LYS A 159 10.69 10.01 3.30
CA LYS A 159 9.88 10.57 4.37
C LYS A 159 9.22 9.50 5.22
N LEU A 160 8.58 8.51 4.61
CA LEU A 160 7.88 7.44 5.33
C LEU A 160 8.82 6.71 6.31
N ARG A 161 10.09 6.49 5.93
CA ARG A 161 11.09 5.84 6.79
C ARG A 161 11.43 6.59 8.07
N ARG A 162 11.11 7.89 8.18
CA ARG A 162 11.34 8.67 9.41
C ARG A 162 10.52 8.16 10.60
N THR A 163 9.33 7.61 10.31
CA THR A 163 8.38 7.20 11.34
C THR A 163 7.88 5.76 11.16
N GLY A 164 7.89 5.24 9.93
CA GLY A 164 7.09 4.08 9.57
C GLY A 164 5.60 4.33 9.83
N PHE A 165 4.87 3.25 10.08
CA PHE A 165 3.49 3.25 10.57
C PHE A 165 3.48 3.14 12.10
N PRO A 166 3.07 4.19 12.85
CA PRO A 166 3.02 4.13 14.30
C PRO A 166 2.09 3.02 14.79
N ILE A 167 2.55 2.17 15.72
CA ILE A 167 1.73 1.07 16.29
C ILE A 167 0.46 1.60 16.98
N CYS A 168 0.49 2.83 17.51
CA CYS A 168 -0.70 3.45 18.11
C CYS A 168 -1.87 3.60 17.13
N SER A 169 -1.60 3.59 15.82
CA SER A 169 -2.63 3.63 14.77
C SER A 169 -3.49 2.36 14.72
N ASP A 170 -3.03 1.25 15.28
CA ASP A 170 -3.83 0.01 15.33
C ASP A 170 -4.96 0.08 16.36
N TYR A 171 -4.97 1.11 17.21
CA TYR A 171 -5.93 1.30 18.29
C TYR A 171 -6.91 2.44 18.05
N VAL A 172 -6.95 3.01 16.83
CA VAL A 172 -7.98 4.00 16.47
C VAL A 172 -9.29 3.35 16.05
N ASN A 173 -10.40 4.05 16.33
CA ASN A 173 -11.74 3.64 15.96
C ASN A 173 -12.39 4.75 15.10
N PRO A 174 -12.83 4.47 13.86
CA PRO A 174 -12.78 3.18 13.17
C PRO A 174 -11.35 2.75 12.76
N PRO A 175 -11.09 1.44 12.62
CA PRO A 175 -9.83 0.93 12.05
C PRO A 175 -9.70 1.29 10.56
N GLY A 176 -8.50 1.15 9.98
CA GLY A 176 -8.27 1.41 8.54
C GLY A 176 -7.83 2.83 8.22
N MET A 177 -7.46 3.62 9.23
CA MET A 177 -7.03 5.02 9.11
C MET A 177 -5.53 5.18 9.41
N GLU A 178 -4.74 4.11 9.31
CA GLU A 178 -3.36 4.09 9.80
C GLU A 178 -2.46 5.06 9.04
N GLY A 179 -2.73 5.26 7.74
CA GLY A 179 -2.07 6.29 6.95
C GLY A 179 -2.29 7.70 7.52
N GLY A 180 -3.47 7.98 8.09
CA GLY A 180 -3.78 9.28 8.68
C GLY A 180 -2.90 9.61 9.89
N ALA A 181 -2.62 8.64 10.75
CA ALA A 181 -1.73 8.83 11.89
C ALA A 181 -0.28 9.11 11.46
N VAL A 182 0.21 8.43 10.41
CA VAL A 182 1.54 8.72 9.82
C VAL A 182 1.60 10.17 9.33
N ILE A 183 0.59 10.59 8.56
CA ILE A 183 0.55 11.92 7.96
C ILE A 183 0.48 12.99 9.06
N ALA A 184 -0.42 12.81 10.03
CA ALA A 184 -0.57 13.74 11.14
C ALA A 184 0.70 13.85 11.98
N LEU A 185 1.36 12.73 12.27
CA LEU A 185 2.62 12.71 13.00
C LEU A 185 3.73 13.46 12.24
N GLN A 186 3.89 13.18 10.94
CA GLN A 186 4.94 13.84 10.16
C GLN A 186 4.70 15.34 10.01
N GLN A 187 3.46 15.78 9.78
CA GLN A 187 3.12 17.21 9.73
C GLN A 187 3.41 17.97 11.03
N LYS A 188 3.48 17.27 12.17
CA LYS A 188 3.80 17.87 13.47
C LYS A 188 5.30 17.88 13.77
N LEU A 189 6.07 16.99 13.17
CA LEU A 189 7.49 16.79 13.48
C LEU A 189 8.45 17.34 12.42
N PHE A 190 8.02 17.48 11.17
CA PHE A 190 8.84 17.87 10.01
C PHE A 190 8.14 18.92 9.16
#